data_AF-A0A7Z2VEL8-F1
#
_entry.id   AF-A0A7Z2VEL8-F1
#
_cell.length_a   1.000
_cell.length_b   1.000
_cell.length_c   1.000
_cell.angle_alpha   90.00
_cell.angle_beta   90.00
_cell.angle_gamma   90.00
#
_symmetry.space_group_name_H-M   'P 1'
#
loop_
_entity.id
_entity.type
_entity.pdbx_description
1 polymer ?
#
loop_
_entity_poly.entity_id
_entity_poly.type
_entity_poly.pdbx_seq_one_letter_code
_entity_poly.pdbx_strand_id
1 'polypeptide(L)'
;MRWAGGARASWQVRATLGAAALLATGAALAQGVPQSAALTNGLNTGGTSFLDGFTRTTPGWAVVTYLRQTSLDAIKDARGNDVPVFENPRIDSTLLLTQVAYVTPYTLFGGALGINTLVPLINLDASFGRNSIVTLRDNGAGVGDLTFGPYLQMLPVMRNGRPVFSQRFEIDAVAPVGKFDRDRDLNQGAGYWSLVPNYAFTVLPTPKWEISARLNYVYNFRSERRPNLPDGFDFRNGQAGDAGWINFATSWEVAPDVRLGVNAYYLTQFRDNRTNGQRVPDSRQRIFYAGPGGAWRLDASNMLFANLYLPVEVRNAASGNNVNLQYVHVF
;
A
#
# COMPACT_ATOMS: atom_id res chain seq x y z
N MET A 1 -42.77 49.63 -1.97
CA MET A 1 -42.88 48.91 -0.67
C MET A 1 -42.87 47.41 -0.96
N ARG A 2 -42.27 46.48 -0.22
CA ARG A 2 -41.13 46.40 0.73
C ARG A 2 -41.18 44.92 1.22
N TRP A 3 -40.07 44.17 1.12
CA TRP A 3 -39.71 42.89 1.82
C TRP A 3 -40.46 41.59 1.38
N ALA A 4 -39.82 40.49 0.92
CA ALA A 4 -38.71 39.63 1.42
C ALA A 4 -39.14 38.79 2.65
N GLY A 5 -38.84 37.49 2.83
CA GLY A 5 -38.02 36.50 2.13
C GLY A 5 -38.08 35.17 2.92
N GLY A 6 -37.45 34.10 2.42
CA GLY A 6 -37.37 32.84 3.17
C GLY A 6 -36.79 31.65 2.43
N ALA A 7 -35.75 31.83 1.61
CA ALA A 7 -34.97 30.71 1.10
C ALA A 7 -34.05 30.20 2.22
N ARG A 8 -34.31 28.99 2.73
CA ARG A 8 -33.38 28.28 3.61
C ARG A 8 -32.16 27.85 2.78
N ALA A 9 -31.10 28.65 2.83
CA ALA A 9 -29.79 28.28 2.34
C ALA A 9 -29.20 27.20 3.25
N SER A 10 -29.17 25.95 2.78
CA SER A 10 -28.39 24.88 3.38
C SER A 10 -26.93 25.06 2.99
N TRP A 11 -26.13 25.64 3.89
CA TRP A 11 -24.68 25.74 3.73
C TRP A 11 -24.06 24.36 3.95
N GLN A 12 -23.75 23.64 2.87
CA GLN A 12 -22.92 22.44 2.94
C GLN A 12 -21.45 22.86 2.97
N VAL A 13 -20.83 22.83 4.15
CA VAL A 13 -19.38 22.99 4.31
C VAL A 13 -18.72 21.70 3.80
N ARG A 14 -18.17 21.74 2.59
CA ARG A 14 -17.37 20.64 2.01
C ARG A 14 -15.92 20.82 2.44
N ALA A 15 -15.52 20.13 3.49
CA ALA A 15 -14.12 20.02 3.87
C ALA A 15 -13.51 18.82 3.13
N THR A 16 -12.62 19.09 2.18
CA THR A 16 -11.74 18.09 1.55
C THR A 16 -10.56 17.81 2.47
N LEU A 17 -9.93 16.63 2.37
CA LEU A 17 -8.78 16.17 3.19
C LEU A 17 -7.56 17.10 3.28
N GLY A 18 -7.54 18.22 2.54
CA GLY A 18 -6.58 19.31 2.77
C GLY A 18 -6.79 20.11 4.06
N ALA A 19 -7.95 20.00 4.74
CA ALA A 19 -8.28 20.79 5.94
C ALA A 19 -8.04 20.06 7.27
N ALA A 20 -7.87 18.74 7.28
CA ALA A 20 -7.73 17.97 8.52
C ALA A 20 -6.41 18.22 9.27
N ALA A 21 -5.42 18.88 8.66
CA ALA A 21 -4.17 19.29 9.32
C ALA A 21 -4.26 20.69 9.98
N LEU A 22 -5.35 21.44 9.83
CA LEU A 22 -5.40 22.87 10.15
C LEU A 22 -6.01 23.25 11.51
N LEU A 23 -6.43 22.30 12.37
CA LEU A 23 -7.16 22.65 13.60
C LEU A 23 -6.55 22.15 14.92
N ALA A 24 -5.30 21.68 14.94
CA ALA A 24 -4.67 21.19 16.18
C ALA A 24 -3.65 22.15 16.84
N THR A 25 -3.54 23.40 16.40
CA THR A 25 -2.67 24.40 17.08
C THR A 25 -3.31 25.78 17.09
N GLY A 26 -3.67 26.26 18.28
CA GLY A 26 -4.01 27.66 18.50
C GLY A 26 -2.78 28.54 18.31
N ALA A 27 -2.66 29.16 17.13
CA ALA A 27 -2.03 30.45 16.84
C ALA A 27 -1.93 30.60 15.30
N ALA A 28 -2.56 31.65 14.76
CA ALA A 28 -2.54 32.10 13.36
C ALA A 28 -3.11 31.13 12.30
N LEU A 29 -4.21 31.55 11.67
CA LEU A 29 -4.74 31.02 10.40
C LEU A 29 -3.75 31.33 9.26
N ALA A 30 -2.59 30.68 9.24
CA ALA A 30 -1.79 30.60 8.02
C ALA A 30 -2.55 29.67 7.07
N GLN A 31 -2.93 30.16 5.88
CA GLN A 31 -3.53 29.35 4.84
C GLN A 31 -2.56 28.21 4.47
N GLY A 32 -2.77 27.04 5.07
CA GLY A 32 -1.95 25.86 4.81
C GLY A 32 -2.10 25.44 3.35
N VAL A 33 -0.99 25.09 2.70
CA VAL A 33 -0.99 24.52 1.36
C VAL A 33 -1.78 23.21 1.41
N PRO A 34 -2.86 23.04 0.62
CA PRO A 34 -3.68 21.84 0.70
C PRO A 34 -2.89 20.62 0.25
N GLN A 35 -3.14 19.46 0.88
CA GLN A 35 -2.58 18.20 0.42
C GLN A 35 -3.22 17.79 -0.90
N SER A 36 -2.40 17.61 -1.94
CA SER A 36 -2.82 17.22 -3.29
C SER A 36 -2.23 15.89 -3.76
N ALA A 37 -1.47 15.22 -2.91
CA ALA A 37 -0.89 13.93 -3.20
C ALA A 37 -0.81 13.12 -1.91
N ALA A 38 -0.99 11.81 -2.03
CA ALA A 38 -0.70 10.80 -1.02
C ALA A 38 0.20 9.75 -1.67
N LEU A 39 0.89 8.91 -0.89
CA LEU A 39 1.67 7.79 -1.43
C LEU A 39 0.83 6.95 -2.40
N THR A 40 1.48 6.39 -3.42
CA THR A 40 0.76 5.61 -4.43
C THR A 40 0.00 4.47 -3.77
N ASN A 41 -1.18 4.17 -4.29
CA ASN A 41 -1.92 3.00 -3.86
C ASN A 41 -1.21 1.72 -4.31
N GLY A 42 -1.58 0.59 -3.71
CA GLY A 42 -1.06 -0.72 -4.13
C GLY A 42 0.39 -1.01 -3.72
N LEU A 43 0.98 -0.20 -2.82
CA LEU A 43 2.25 -0.57 -2.19
C LEU A 43 2.12 -1.92 -1.47
N ASN A 44 3.14 -2.75 -1.62
CA ASN A 44 3.21 -4.07 -0.97
C ASN A 44 3.53 -3.93 0.54
N THR A 45 2.60 -3.37 1.32
CA THR A 45 2.68 -3.35 2.80
C THR A 45 2.08 -4.63 3.36
N GLY A 46 2.93 -5.62 3.68
CA GLY A 46 2.51 -6.94 4.15
C GLY A 46 1.76 -7.79 3.10
N GLY A 47 1.91 -7.49 1.81
CA GLY A 47 1.34 -8.30 0.73
C GLY A 47 2.10 -9.62 0.56
N THR A 48 3.41 -9.55 0.77
CA THR A 48 4.32 -10.69 0.85
C THR A 48 4.85 -10.87 2.29
N SER A 49 5.14 -12.11 2.68
CA SER A 49 5.62 -12.44 4.03
C SER A 49 6.64 -13.60 4.04
N PHE A 50 6.18 -14.83 4.22
CA PHE A 50 7.01 -16.02 4.38
C PHE A 50 7.65 -16.45 3.07
N LEU A 51 8.89 -16.95 3.11
CA LEU A 51 9.61 -17.48 1.95
C LEU A 51 9.75 -16.48 0.78
N ASP A 52 9.69 -15.17 1.04
CA ASP A 52 9.58 -14.12 0.00
C ASP A 52 10.84 -13.96 -0.89
N GLY A 53 11.98 -14.46 -0.42
CA GLY A 53 13.22 -14.52 -1.20
C GLY A 53 13.24 -15.64 -2.24
N PHE A 54 12.22 -16.51 -2.28
CA PHE A 54 12.08 -17.56 -3.27
C PHE A 54 11.11 -17.18 -4.38
N THR A 55 11.52 -17.46 -5.61
CA THR A 55 10.64 -17.63 -6.76
C THR A 55 11.21 -18.71 -7.66
N ARG A 56 10.51 -19.03 -8.75
CA ARG A 56 10.96 -19.97 -9.76
C ARG A 56 12.30 -19.49 -10.37
N THR A 57 13.25 -20.42 -10.52
CA THR A 57 14.56 -20.20 -11.16
C THR A 57 14.66 -20.81 -12.56
N THR A 58 13.68 -21.59 -12.98
CA THR A 58 13.59 -22.21 -14.30
C THR A 58 12.64 -21.42 -15.21
N PRO A 59 12.80 -21.44 -16.54
CA PRO A 59 11.90 -20.72 -17.44
C PRO A 59 10.45 -21.22 -17.31
N GLY A 60 9.49 -20.32 -17.38
CA GLY A 60 8.07 -20.66 -17.27
C GLY A 60 7.22 -19.59 -16.61
N TRP A 61 5.95 -19.91 -16.41
CA TRP A 61 4.94 -18.98 -15.90
C TRP A 61 4.61 -19.26 -14.44
N ALA A 62 4.26 -18.20 -13.72
CA ALA A 62 3.62 -18.26 -12.43
C ALA A 62 2.51 -17.22 -12.35
N VAL A 63 1.45 -17.55 -11.63
CA VAL A 63 0.37 -16.63 -11.30
C VAL A 63 0.25 -16.58 -9.79
N VAL A 64 0.19 -15.37 -9.25
CA VAL A 64 -0.02 -15.12 -7.84
C VAL A 64 -1.27 -14.26 -7.68
N THR A 65 -2.20 -14.71 -6.86
CA THR A 65 -3.43 -13.96 -6.55
C THR A 65 -3.41 -13.56 -5.09
N TYR A 66 -3.67 -12.28 -4.82
CA TYR A 66 -3.84 -11.78 -3.46
C TYR A 66 -5.27 -11.33 -3.28
N LEU A 67 -5.91 -11.78 -2.20
CA LEU A 67 -7.16 -11.23 -1.72
C LEU A 67 -6.90 -10.57 -0.37
N ARG A 68 -7.07 -9.26 -0.31
CA ARG A 68 -6.88 -8.46 0.90
C ARG A 68 -8.16 -7.76 1.27
N GLN A 69 -8.53 -7.89 2.53
CA GLN A 69 -9.60 -7.10 3.15
C GLN A 69 -8.98 -6.18 4.20
N THR A 70 -9.27 -4.90 4.10
CA THR A 70 -8.85 -3.87 5.05
C THR A 70 -10.10 -3.20 5.60
N SER A 71 -10.17 -3.06 6.93
CA SER A 71 -11.25 -2.37 7.64
C SER A 71 -10.62 -1.32 8.55
N LEU A 72 -10.74 -0.05 8.17
CA LEU A 72 -10.16 1.08 8.90
C LEU A 72 -11.24 1.82 9.67
N ASP A 73 -11.02 2.00 10.96
CA ASP A 73 -11.98 2.58 11.92
C ASP A 73 -11.47 3.85 12.60
N ALA A 74 -10.29 4.34 12.20
CA ALA A 74 -9.70 5.56 12.70
C ALA A 74 -8.90 6.31 11.60
N ILE A 75 -8.83 7.64 11.70
CA ILE A 75 -7.95 8.49 10.88
C ILE A 75 -6.97 9.18 11.82
N LYS A 76 -5.66 8.94 11.64
CA LYS A 76 -4.61 9.38 12.56
C LYS A 76 -3.90 10.64 12.06
N ASP A 77 -3.63 11.58 12.97
CA ASP A 77 -2.81 12.77 12.72
C ASP A 77 -1.30 12.45 12.71
N ALA A 78 -0.45 13.48 12.56
CA ALA A 78 1.01 13.35 12.51
C ALA A 78 1.64 12.89 13.84
N ARG A 79 0.89 12.95 14.94
CA ARG A 79 1.28 12.50 16.27
C ARG A 79 0.72 11.10 16.58
N GLY A 80 -0.17 10.57 15.74
CA GLY A 80 -0.84 9.29 15.92
C GLY A 80 -2.15 9.35 16.70
N ASN A 81 -2.70 10.56 16.94
CA ASN A 81 -3.99 10.73 17.59
C ASN A 81 -5.13 10.67 16.57
N ASP A 82 -6.32 10.28 17.01
CA ASP A 82 -7.52 10.35 16.18
C ASP A 82 -7.84 11.81 15.83
N VAL A 83 -8.13 12.04 14.55
CA VAL A 83 -8.53 13.35 14.04
C VAL A 83 -9.99 13.61 14.44
N PRO A 84 -10.29 14.56 15.34
CA PRO A 84 -11.62 14.68 15.96
C PRO A 84 -12.75 15.09 15.00
N VAL A 85 -12.42 15.60 13.81
CA VAL A 85 -13.43 16.02 12.83
C VAL A 85 -14.08 14.84 12.09
N PHE A 86 -13.51 13.64 12.21
CA PHE A 86 -14.06 12.40 11.67
C PHE A 86 -14.70 11.59 12.81
N GLU A 87 -16.03 11.63 12.91
CA GLU A 87 -16.75 10.83 13.90
C GLU A 87 -17.01 9.43 13.32
N ASN A 88 -16.69 8.37 14.07
CA ASN A 88 -16.89 6.95 13.69
C ASN A 88 -16.56 6.67 12.21
N PRO A 89 -15.35 6.99 11.72
CA PRO A 89 -14.99 6.70 10.34
C PRO A 89 -14.98 5.19 10.10
N ARG A 90 -15.49 4.75 8.95
CA ARG A 90 -15.32 3.40 8.43
C ARG A 90 -14.86 3.50 6.99
N ILE A 91 -13.66 3.01 6.72
CA ILE A 91 -13.09 2.96 5.37
C ILE A 91 -12.70 1.50 5.11
N ASP A 92 -13.54 0.83 4.34
CA ASP A 92 -13.34 -0.55 3.95
C ASP A 92 -12.71 -0.62 2.56
N SER A 93 -11.76 -1.54 2.39
CA SER A 93 -11.17 -1.84 1.09
C SER A 93 -11.04 -3.34 0.86
N THR A 94 -11.54 -3.78 -0.28
CA THR A 94 -11.30 -5.13 -0.81
C THR A 94 -10.40 -5.03 -2.02
N LEU A 95 -9.22 -5.66 -1.96
CA LEU A 95 -8.25 -5.73 -3.05
C LEU A 95 -8.16 -7.18 -3.54
N LEU A 96 -8.40 -7.37 -4.84
CA LEU A 96 -8.00 -8.56 -5.59
C LEU A 96 -6.85 -8.18 -6.52
N LEU A 97 -5.64 -8.65 -6.21
CA LEU A 97 -4.43 -8.39 -6.99
C LEU A 97 -4.04 -9.64 -7.76
N THR A 98 -3.98 -9.55 -9.09
CA THR A 98 -3.44 -10.64 -9.93
C THR A 98 -2.05 -10.27 -10.41
N GLN A 99 -1.06 -11.05 -9.99
CA GLN A 99 0.31 -10.97 -10.48
C GLN A 99 0.55 -12.11 -11.47
N VAL A 100 1.02 -11.77 -12.67
CA VAL A 100 1.54 -12.71 -13.65
C VAL A 100 3.05 -12.53 -13.71
N ALA A 101 3.80 -13.62 -13.54
CA ALA A 101 5.25 -13.63 -13.62
C ALA A 101 5.71 -14.60 -14.70
N TYR A 102 6.71 -14.19 -15.47
CA TYR A 102 7.37 -15.03 -16.47
C TYR A 102 8.87 -15.03 -16.20
N VAL A 103 9.43 -16.22 -15.95
CA VAL A 103 10.87 -16.44 -15.91
C VAL A 103 11.35 -16.72 -17.33
N THR A 104 12.30 -15.94 -17.80
CA THR A 104 12.87 -16.08 -19.14
C THR A 104 13.92 -17.21 -19.17
N PRO A 105 14.30 -17.69 -20.37
CA PRO A 105 15.48 -18.55 -20.54
C PRO A 105 16.82 -17.87 -20.27
N TYR A 106 16.83 -16.55 -20.09
CA TYR A 106 18.06 -15.77 -19.94
C TYR A 106 18.49 -15.67 -18.48
N THR A 107 19.81 -15.66 -18.27
CA THR A 107 20.42 -15.44 -16.97
C THR A 107 21.23 -14.15 -16.98
N LEU A 108 21.29 -13.49 -15.82
CA LEU A 108 22.06 -12.28 -15.60
C LEU A 108 22.75 -12.38 -14.24
N PHE A 109 24.06 -12.15 -14.18
CA PHE A 109 24.86 -12.31 -12.95
C PHE A 109 24.69 -13.68 -12.24
N GLY A 110 24.35 -14.74 -13.00
CA GLY A 110 24.07 -16.07 -12.45
C GLY A 110 22.66 -16.24 -11.84
N GLY A 111 21.80 -15.22 -11.91
CA GLY A 111 20.39 -15.29 -11.56
C GLY A 111 19.48 -15.47 -12.78
N ALA A 112 18.28 -15.99 -12.55
CA ALA A 112 17.22 -16.11 -13.55
C ALA A 112 16.51 -14.76 -13.74
N LEU A 113 16.49 -14.26 -14.96
CA LEU A 113 15.81 -13.02 -15.31
C LEU A 113 14.32 -13.32 -15.56
N GLY A 114 13.44 -12.51 -14.97
CA GLY A 114 12.01 -12.58 -15.22
C GLY A 114 11.35 -11.21 -15.30
N ILE A 115 10.07 -11.21 -15.64
CA ILE A 115 9.22 -10.03 -15.72
C ILE A 115 7.95 -10.33 -14.94
N ASN A 116 7.46 -9.36 -14.17
CA ASN A 116 6.19 -9.44 -13.49
C ASN A 116 5.22 -8.36 -14.01
N THR A 117 3.92 -8.58 -13.82
CA THR A 117 2.87 -7.60 -14.04
C THR A 117 1.77 -7.83 -13.02
N LEU A 118 1.33 -6.78 -12.33
CA LEU A 118 0.36 -6.84 -11.25
C LEU A 118 -0.82 -5.92 -11.58
N VAL A 119 -2.01 -6.50 -11.61
CA VAL A 119 -3.27 -5.80 -11.91
C VAL A 119 -4.16 -5.82 -10.66
N PRO A 120 -4.34 -4.67 -9.99
CA PRO A 120 -5.24 -4.55 -8.85
C PRO A 120 -6.68 -4.26 -9.27
N LEU A 121 -7.63 -5.00 -8.71
CA LEU A 121 -9.05 -4.66 -8.65
C LEU A 121 -9.40 -4.28 -7.23
N ILE A 122 -9.89 -3.06 -7.02
CA ILE A 122 -10.08 -2.48 -5.69
C ILE A 122 -11.53 -2.00 -5.57
N ASN A 123 -12.21 -2.44 -4.53
CA ASN A 123 -13.46 -1.85 -4.05
C ASN A 123 -13.17 -1.00 -2.80
N LEU A 124 -13.70 0.22 -2.78
CA LEU A 124 -13.63 1.15 -1.66
C LEU A 124 -15.05 1.46 -1.20
N ASP A 125 -15.25 1.51 0.11
CA ASP A 125 -16.50 1.95 0.74
C ASP A 125 -16.15 2.80 1.95
N ALA A 126 -16.58 4.07 1.96
CA ALA A 126 -16.32 4.99 3.05
C ALA A 126 -17.63 5.54 3.64
N SER A 127 -17.78 5.41 4.96
CA SER A 127 -18.89 5.97 5.72
C SER A 127 -18.42 6.62 7.02
N PHE A 128 -19.20 7.58 7.52
CA PHE A 128 -18.85 8.40 8.67
C PHE A 128 -20.09 8.62 9.54
N GLY A 129 -19.87 8.87 10.82
CA GLY A 129 -20.91 9.22 11.80
C GLY A 129 -21.71 10.46 11.39
N ARG A 130 -22.96 10.54 11.86
CA ARG A 130 -23.88 11.62 11.50
C ARG A 130 -23.37 13.01 11.94
N ASN A 131 -22.61 13.09 13.03
CA ASN A 131 -22.07 14.34 13.55
C ASN A 131 -20.64 14.60 13.07
N SER A 132 -20.14 13.80 12.11
CA SER A 132 -18.84 14.05 11.48
C SER A 132 -18.87 15.41 10.78
N ILE A 133 -17.90 16.27 11.10
CA ILE A 133 -17.78 17.62 10.52
C ILE A 133 -17.30 17.51 9.07
N VAL A 134 -16.47 16.50 8.81
CA VAL A 134 -15.87 16.21 7.51
C VAL A 134 -16.20 14.78 7.12
N THR A 135 -16.40 14.53 5.82
CA THR A 135 -16.59 13.17 5.28
C THR A 135 -15.74 13.00 4.04
N LEU A 136 -15.32 11.76 3.77
CA LEU A 136 -14.55 11.40 2.59
C LEU A 136 -15.45 10.66 1.62
N ARG A 137 -15.30 10.96 0.34
CA ARG A 137 -16.06 10.31 -0.73
C ARG A 137 -15.17 9.35 -1.49
N ASP A 138 -15.54 8.07 -1.49
CA ASP A 138 -14.95 7.09 -2.38
C ASP A 138 -15.60 7.10 -3.76
N ASN A 139 -15.00 6.35 -4.67
CA ASN A 139 -15.48 6.13 -6.03
C ASN A 139 -15.81 4.64 -6.30
N GLY A 140 -16.09 3.84 -5.28
CA GLY A 140 -16.56 2.45 -5.36
C GLY A 140 -15.53 1.44 -5.87
N ALA A 141 -15.94 0.58 -6.81
CA ALA A 141 -15.09 -0.44 -7.43
C ALA A 141 -14.39 0.06 -8.71
N GLY A 142 -13.15 -0.38 -8.92
CA GLY A 142 -12.38 -0.08 -10.12
C GLY A 142 -11.03 -0.77 -10.19
N VAL A 143 -10.38 -0.65 -11.34
CA VAL A 143 -8.98 -1.05 -11.54
C VAL A 143 -8.07 -0.01 -10.87
N GLY A 144 -7.05 -0.44 -10.13
CA GLY A 144 -6.00 0.43 -9.61
C GLY A 144 -4.85 0.61 -10.60
N ASP A 145 -3.76 1.21 -10.13
CA ASP A 145 -2.60 1.43 -10.98
C ASP A 145 -1.86 0.12 -11.30
N LEU A 146 -1.42 -0.02 -12.55
CA LEU A 146 -0.75 -1.23 -13.05
C LEU A 146 0.71 -1.22 -12.63
N THR A 147 1.19 -2.28 -11.98
CA THR A 147 2.62 -2.42 -11.65
C THR A 147 3.28 -3.42 -12.57
N PHE A 148 4.46 -3.12 -13.10
CA PHE A 148 5.22 -4.07 -13.91
C PHE A 148 6.72 -3.78 -13.84
N GLY A 149 7.53 -4.82 -13.93
CA GLY A 149 8.97 -4.66 -13.88
C GLY A 149 9.74 -5.96 -14.10
N PRO A 150 11.02 -5.85 -14.45
CA PRO A 150 11.93 -6.98 -14.40
C PRO A 150 12.25 -7.37 -12.95
N TYR A 151 12.49 -8.65 -12.74
CA TYR A 151 13.10 -9.18 -11.54
C TYR A 151 14.26 -10.11 -11.87
N LEU A 152 15.19 -10.22 -10.92
CA LEU A 152 16.32 -11.14 -10.97
C LEU A 152 16.27 -12.05 -9.75
N GLN A 153 16.00 -13.34 -9.96
CA GLN A 153 16.05 -14.36 -8.92
C GLN A 153 17.44 -15.00 -8.90
N MET A 154 18.18 -14.84 -7.81
CA MET A 154 19.45 -15.55 -7.64
C MET A 154 19.19 -17.02 -7.32
N LEU A 155 20.08 -17.89 -7.78
CA LEU A 155 20.05 -19.29 -7.35
C LEU A 155 20.22 -19.36 -5.81
N PRO A 156 19.42 -20.16 -5.10
CA PRO A 156 19.57 -20.31 -3.66
C PRO A 156 20.96 -20.82 -3.29
N VAL A 157 21.52 -20.31 -2.20
CA VAL A 157 22.75 -20.83 -1.62
C VAL A 157 22.44 -22.16 -0.96
N MET A 158 23.15 -23.20 -1.39
CA MET A 158 22.98 -24.57 -0.90
C MET A 158 24.08 -24.93 0.10
N ARG A 159 23.71 -25.60 1.19
CA ARG A 159 24.66 -26.19 2.16
C ARG A 159 24.14 -27.56 2.59
N ASN A 160 24.97 -28.59 2.48
CA ASN A 160 24.61 -29.97 2.83
C ASN A 160 23.32 -30.45 2.13
N GLY A 161 23.14 -30.11 0.85
CA GLY A 161 21.98 -30.53 0.07
C GLY A 161 20.67 -29.77 0.33
N ARG A 162 20.65 -28.75 1.19
CA ARG A 162 19.47 -27.91 1.45
C ARG A 162 19.73 -26.43 1.14
N PRO A 163 18.70 -25.64 0.78
CA PRO A 163 18.82 -24.20 0.71
C PRO A 163 19.02 -23.63 2.13
N VAL A 164 19.90 -22.64 2.25
CA VAL A 164 20.14 -21.87 3.48
C VAL A 164 19.88 -20.39 3.31
N PHE A 165 19.92 -19.88 2.08
CA PHE A 165 19.66 -18.49 1.75
C PHE A 165 19.13 -18.37 0.32
N SER A 166 18.16 -17.48 0.10
CA SER A 166 17.63 -17.13 -1.22
C SER A 166 17.38 -15.63 -1.27
N GLN A 167 17.55 -15.04 -2.46
CA GLN A 167 17.35 -13.61 -2.65
C GLN A 167 16.90 -13.26 -4.06
N ARG A 168 16.19 -12.14 -4.19
CA ARG A 168 15.78 -11.55 -5.47
C ARG A 168 15.75 -10.03 -5.43
N PHE A 169 15.92 -9.44 -6.60
CA PHE A 169 15.90 -8.00 -6.83
C PHE A 169 14.84 -7.69 -7.88
N GLU A 170 14.05 -6.63 -7.68
CA GLU A 170 13.04 -6.21 -8.65
C GLU A 170 13.06 -4.68 -8.75
N ILE A 171 12.74 -4.17 -9.94
CA ILE A 171 12.55 -2.73 -10.17
C ILE A 171 11.25 -2.57 -10.92
N ASP A 172 10.21 -2.16 -10.21
CA ASP A 172 8.87 -2.06 -10.80
C ASP A 172 8.49 -0.61 -11.09
N ALA A 173 7.80 -0.39 -12.19
CA ALA A 173 7.11 0.86 -12.49
C ALA A 173 5.62 0.72 -12.16
N VAL A 174 5.03 1.75 -11.56
CA VAL A 174 3.59 1.83 -11.28
C VAL A 174 2.99 2.85 -12.25
N ALA A 175 2.13 2.39 -13.15
CA ALA A 175 1.53 3.18 -14.21
C ALA A 175 0.15 3.72 -13.78
N PRO A 176 -0.13 5.04 -13.96
CA PRO A 176 -1.35 5.69 -13.52
C PRO A 176 -2.56 5.45 -14.44
N VAL A 177 -2.85 4.19 -14.71
CA VAL A 177 -3.97 3.74 -15.55
C VAL A 177 -5.22 3.40 -14.73
N GLY A 178 -5.11 3.42 -13.40
CA GLY A 178 -6.22 3.14 -12.50
C GLY A 178 -7.31 4.20 -12.54
N LYS A 179 -8.50 3.80 -12.07
CA LYS A 179 -9.67 4.66 -11.95
C LYS A 179 -9.34 5.84 -11.02
N PHE A 180 -9.60 7.05 -11.53
CA PHE A 180 -9.37 8.31 -10.84
C PHE A 180 -10.51 9.27 -11.14
N ASP A 181 -11.11 9.83 -10.09
CA ASP A 181 -12.18 10.83 -10.12
C ASP A 181 -11.74 12.02 -9.26
N ARG A 182 -11.65 13.19 -9.89
CA ARG A 182 -11.22 14.44 -9.25
C ARG A 182 -12.21 14.96 -8.22
N ASP A 183 -13.45 14.50 -8.24
CA ASP A 183 -14.51 14.94 -7.32
C ASP A 183 -14.63 14.00 -6.10
N ARG A 184 -13.66 13.08 -5.95
CA ARG A 184 -13.59 12.04 -4.92
C ARG A 184 -12.27 12.09 -4.16
N ASP A 185 -12.34 11.80 -2.88
CA ASP A 185 -11.20 11.83 -1.96
C ASP A 185 -10.41 10.52 -2.00
N LEU A 186 -11.11 9.40 -2.15
CA LEU A 186 -10.54 8.06 -2.21
C LEU A 186 -10.68 7.50 -3.63
N ASN A 187 -9.54 7.17 -4.24
CA ASN A 187 -9.43 6.68 -5.60
C ASN A 187 -8.55 5.42 -5.64
N GLN A 188 -8.75 4.55 -6.63
CA GLN A 188 -7.92 3.35 -6.83
C GLN A 188 -6.56 3.71 -7.44
N GLY A 189 -6.54 4.62 -8.42
CA GLY A 189 -5.31 5.16 -8.97
C GLY A 189 -4.82 6.38 -8.19
N ALA A 190 -3.50 6.52 -8.07
CA ALA A 190 -2.86 7.70 -7.50
C ALA A 190 -2.68 8.82 -8.54
N GLY A 191 -2.75 8.48 -9.83
CA GLY A 191 -2.74 9.45 -10.93
C GLY A 191 -1.36 9.98 -11.31
N TYR A 192 -0.29 9.31 -10.89
CA TYR A 192 1.09 9.57 -11.30
C TYR A 192 1.91 8.29 -11.41
N TRP A 193 3.04 8.37 -12.09
CA TRP A 193 4.00 7.27 -12.16
C TRP A 193 4.78 7.13 -10.84
N SER A 194 5.14 5.91 -10.48
CA SER A 194 6.12 5.63 -9.43
C SER A 194 7.15 4.59 -9.86
N LEU A 195 8.32 4.64 -9.24
CA LEU A 195 9.37 3.63 -9.41
C LEU A 195 9.64 2.96 -8.06
N VAL A 196 9.64 1.62 -8.05
CA VAL A 196 9.74 0.78 -6.86
C VAL A 196 10.87 -0.24 -7.01
N PRO A 197 12.12 0.12 -6.67
CA PRO A 197 13.15 -0.88 -6.45
C PRO A 197 12.88 -1.64 -5.15
N ASN A 198 13.04 -2.95 -5.19
CA ASN A 198 12.89 -3.80 -4.02
C ASN A 198 13.89 -4.96 -4.00
N TYR A 199 14.15 -5.47 -2.79
CA TYR A 199 15.07 -6.55 -2.50
C TYR A 199 14.44 -7.47 -1.47
N ALA A 200 14.22 -8.73 -1.84
CA ALA A 200 13.67 -9.75 -0.95
C ALA A 200 14.70 -10.84 -0.68
N PHE A 201 14.73 -11.33 0.55
CA PHE A 201 15.58 -12.45 0.94
C PHE A 201 14.91 -13.35 1.96
N THR A 202 15.37 -14.59 1.99
CA THR A 202 14.98 -15.61 2.97
C THR A 202 16.23 -16.32 3.48
N VAL A 203 16.35 -16.44 4.80
CA VAL A 203 17.35 -17.24 5.49
C VAL A 203 16.65 -18.45 6.10
N LEU A 204 17.26 -19.63 5.99
CA LEU A 204 16.78 -20.89 6.58
C LEU A 204 17.83 -21.41 7.59
N PRO A 205 17.88 -20.89 8.83
CA PRO A 205 18.90 -21.28 9.80
C PRO A 205 18.90 -22.79 10.08
N THR A 206 17.71 -23.37 10.20
CA THR A 206 17.49 -24.82 10.29
C THR A 206 16.54 -25.26 9.16
N PRO A 207 16.34 -26.56 8.91
CA PRO A 207 15.34 -27.00 7.92
C PRO A 207 13.92 -26.49 8.21
N LYS A 208 13.58 -26.28 9.50
CA LYS A 208 12.23 -25.89 9.92
C LYS A 208 12.06 -24.39 10.14
N TRP A 209 13.12 -23.67 10.47
CA TRP A 209 13.06 -22.25 10.77
C TRP A 209 13.32 -21.40 9.53
N GLU A 210 12.49 -20.40 9.32
CA GLU A 210 12.59 -19.42 8.25
C GLU A 210 12.56 -17.99 8.81
N ILE A 211 13.36 -17.12 8.20
CA ILE A 211 13.35 -15.66 8.39
C ILE A 211 13.34 -15.04 7.00
N SER A 212 12.35 -14.23 6.66
CA SER A 212 12.29 -13.48 5.40
C SER A 212 12.13 -12.00 5.63
N ALA A 213 12.66 -11.21 4.71
CA ALA A 213 12.33 -9.82 4.62
C ALA A 213 12.33 -9.32 3.18
N ARG A 214 11.59 -8.25 2.94
CA ARG A 214 11.63 -7.47 1.71
C ARG A 214 11.79 -6.00 2.04
N LEU A 215 12.86 -5.42 1.52
CA LEU A 215 13.12 -3.99 1.55
C LEU A 215 12.56 -3.36 0.28
N ASN A 216 11.87 -2.23 0.42
CA ASN A 216 11.27 -1.52 -0.69
C ASN A 216 11.51 -0.03 -0.53
N TYR A 217 11.63 0.65 -1.66
CA TYR A 217 11.64 2.09 -1.75
C TYR A 217 10.68 2.52 -2.86
N VAL A 218 10.00 3.64 -2.70
CA VAL A 218 9.16 4.23 -3.75
C VAL A 218 9.57 5.66 -3.99
N TYR A 219 9.86 5.97 -5.26
CA TYR A 219 9.96 7.31 -5.78
C TYR A 219 8.68 7.67 -6.53
N ASN A 220 8.02 8.75 -6.13
CA ASN A 220 6.77 9.19 -6.75
C ASN A 220 7.04 10.38 -7.67
N PHE A 221 6.67 10.26 -8.95
CA PHE A 221 6.77 11.35 -9.91
C PHE A 221 5.66 12.39 -9.67
N ARG A 222 5.82 13.57 -10.26
CA ARG A 222 4.80 14.63 -10.16
C ARG A 222 3.53 14.24 -10.93
N SER A 223 2.38 14.61 -10.39
CA SER A 223 1.08 14.54 -11.06
C SER A 223 0.60 15.92 -11.44
N GLU A 224 0.04 16.05 -12.63
CA GLU A 224 -0.79 17.19 -13.05
C GLU A 224 -2.29 16.86 -12.95
N ARG A 225 -2.65 15.63 -12.58
CA ARG A 225 -4.06 15.25 -12.35
C ARG A 225 -4.54 15.90 -11.06
N ARG A 226 -5.42 16.89 -11.19
CA ARG A 226 -6.01 17.62 -10.05
C ARG A 226 -6.88 16.66 -9.21
N PRO A 227 -6.57 16.45 -7.92
CA PRO A 227 -7.43 15.69 -7.01
C PRO A 227 -8.57 16.58 -6.47
N ASN A 228 -9.37 16.04 -5.55
CA ASN A 228 -10.43 16.77 -4.88
C ASN A 228 -9.85 17.86 -3.96
N LEU A 229 -9.69 19.06 -4.52
CA LEU A 229 -9.19 20.26 -3.87
C LEU A 229 -10.28 21.32 -3.77
N PRO A 230 -10.21 22.23 -2.79
CA PRO A 230 -11.14 23.34 -2.67
C PRO A 230 -11.33 24.10 -3.99
N ASP A 231 -12.56 24.55 -4.22
CA ASP A 231 -12.89 25.35 -5.39
C ASP A 231 -12.07 26.64 -5.41
N GLY A 232 -11.64 27.04 -6.61
CA GLY A 232 -10.79 28.23 -6.80
C GLY A 232 -9.31 28.04 -6.49
N PHE A 233 -8.87 26.88 -5.99
CA PHE A 233 -7.45 26.59 -5.84
C PHE A 233 -6.79 26.31 -7.20
N ASP A 234 -5.83 27.16 -7.59
CA ASP A 234 -5.04 27.02 -8.82
C ASP A 234 -4.01 25.88 -8.67
N PHE A 235 -4.37 24.67 -9.12
CA PHE A 235 -3.52 23.49 -9.04
C PHE A 235 -2.69 23.32 -10.31
N ARG A 236 -1.36 23.23 -10.14
CA ARG A 236 -0.38 22.98 -11.21
C ARG A 236 0.19 21.57 -11.13
N ASN A 237 0.60 21.14 -9.94
CA ASN A 237 1.07 19.77 -9.73
C ASN A 237 1.06 19.36 -8.26
N GLY A 238 0.99 18.05 -8.02
CA GLY A 238 1.15 17.41 -6.72
C GLY A 238 2.28 16.38 -6.77
N GLN A 239 2.96 16.16 -5.66
CA GLN A 239 3.97 15.12 -5.55
C GLN A 239 3.96 14.51 -4.15
N ALA A 240 3.75 13.20 -4.09
CA ALA A 240 3.92 12.47 -2.84
C ALA A 240 5.43 12.40 -2.52
N GLY A 241 5.78 12.60 -1.25
CA GLY A 241 7.17 12.39 -0.83
C GLY A 241 7.56 10.91 -0.94
N ASP A 242 8.84 10.64 -1.19
CA ASP A 242 9.34 9.26 -1.27
C ASP A 242 9.21 8.52 0.06
N ALA A 243 9.04 7.20 0.01
CA ALA A 243 8.91 6.35 1.18
C ALA A 243 9.74 5.08 1.04
N GLY A 244 9.99 4.44 2.18
CA GLY A 244 10.59 3.11 2.24
C GLY A 244 9.81 2.26 3.22
N TRP A 245 9.77 0.96 2.95
CA TRP A 245 9.15 0.02 3.88
C TRP A 245 9.82 -1.34 3.84
N ILE A 246 9.72 -2.03 4.97
CA ILE A 246 10.15 -3.42 5.14
C ILE A 246 8.93 -4.29 5.40
N ASN A 247 8.80 -5.40 4.68
CA ASN A 247 8.00 -6.55 5.11
C ASN A 247 8.95 -7.53 5.79
N PHE A 248 8.58 -8.06 6.95
CA PHE A 248 9.37 -9.02 7.70
C PHE A 248 8.50 -10.19 8.14
N ALA A 249 9.05 -11.40 8.13
CA ALA A 249 8.39 -12.59 8.63
C ALA A 249 9.40 -13.57 9.23
N THR A 250 8.96 -14.32 10.23
CA THR A 250 9.67 -15.51 10.71
C THR A 250 8.67 -16.61 11.00
N SER A 251 8.97 -17.83 10.57
CA SER A 251 8.08 -18.98 10.74
C SER A 251 8.82 -20.25 11.12
N TRP A 252 8.05 -21.19 11.69
CA TRP A 252 8.50 -22.54 11.97
C TRP A 252 7.60 -23.55 11.25
N GLU A 253 8.19 -24.60 10.69
CA GLU A 253 7.46 -25.73 10.13
C GLU A 253 6.94 -26.64 11.25
N VAL A 254 5.63 -26.55 11.51
CA VAL A 254 4.94 -27.20 12.64
C VAL A 254 4.38 -28.57 12.25
N ALA A 255 4.11 -28.77 10.97
CA ALA A 255 3.74 -30.03 10.34
C ALA A 255 4.35 -30.05 8.93
N PRO A 256 4.45 -31.21 8.26
CA PRO A 256 4.91 -31.25 6.87
C PRO A 256 4.17 -30.21 6.04
N ASP A 257 4.92 -29.34 5.37
CA ASP A 257 4.42 -28.33 4.45
C ASP A 257 3.59 -27.19 5.06
N VAL A 258 3.44 -27.17 6.38
CA VAL A 258 2.70 -26.13 7.11
C VAL A 258 3.66 -25.34 8.01
N ARG A 259 3.74 -24.04 7.73
CA ARG A 259 4.54 -23.08 8.48
C ARG A 259 3.63 -22.08 9.17
N LEU A 260 3.85 -21.86 10.46
CA LEU A 260 3.18 -20.83 11.24
C LEU A 260 4.22 -19.87 11.81
N GLY A 261 3.85 -18.61 11.94
CA GLY A 261 4.79 -17.59 12.36
C GLY A 261 4.16 -16.24 12.61
N VAL A 262 5.06 -15.26 12.73
CA VAL A 262 4.70 -13.85 12.84
C VAL A 262 5.19 -13.11 11.61
N ASN A 263 4.41 -12.13 11.20
CA ASN A 263 4.73 -11.22 10.11
C ASN A 263 4.51 -9.77 10.59
N ALA A 264 5.21 -8.86 9.94
CA ALA A 264 5.12 -7.44 10.21
C ALA A 264 5.46 -6.63 8.97
N TYR A 265 5.02 -5.39 8.94
CA TYR A 265 5.57 -4.41 8.02
C TYR A 265 5.71 -3.04 8.68
N TYR A 266 6.76 -2.32 8.30
CA TYR A 266 7.04 -0.97 8.76
C TYR A 266 7.29 -0.06 7.56
N LEU A 267 6.45 0.95 7.39
CA LEU A 267 6.56 1.98 6.35
C LEU A 267 6.87 3.33 6.99
N THR A 268 7.78 4.06 6.37
CA THR A 268 8.07 5.45 6.71
C THR A 268 8.23 6.28 5.45
N GLN A 269 7.54 7.41 5.41
CA GLN A 269 7.73 8.41 4.37
C GLN A 269 8.86 9.36 4.77
N PHE A 270 9.85 9.50 3.88
CA PHE A 270 11.07 10.26 4.19
C PHE A 270 10.89 11.76 4.00
N ARG A 271 10.07 12.14 3.01
CA ARG A 271 9.85 13.53 2.60
C ARG A 271 8.38 13.88 2.72
N ASP A 272 8.09 15.13 3.05
CA ASP A 272 6.72 15.64 3.01
C ASP A 272 6.22 15.73 1.56
N ASN A 273 4.91 15.65 1.41
CA ASN A 273 4.23 15.89 0.14
C ASN A 273 4.42 17.33 -0.31
N ARG A 274 4.24 17.56 -1.61
CA ARG A 274 4.29 18.89 -2.22
C ARG A 274 3.04 19.15 -3.05
N THR A 275 2.57 20.39 -2.99
CA THR A 275 1.52 20.93 -3.87
C THR A 275 2.05 22.21 -4.49
N ASN A 276 2.01 22.32 -5.82
CA ASN A 276 2.57 23.43 -6.59
C ASN A 276 4.05 23.73 -6.24
N GLY A 277 4.82 22.68 -5.95
CA GLY A 277 6.21 22.77 -5.50
C GLY A 277 6.40 23.17 -4.04
N GLN A 278 5.35 23.63 -3.35
CA GLN A 278 5.40 24.00 -1.94
C GLN A 278 5.22 22.78 -1.03
N ARG A 279 5.97 22.75 0.07
CA ARG A 279 5.90 21.68 1.07
C ARG A 279 4.56 21.74 1.80
N VAL A 280 3.89 20.59 1.94
CA VAL A 280 2.73 20.41 2.82
C VAL A 280 3.25 19.89 4.16
N PRO A 281 3.25 20.70 5.23
CA PRO A 281 3.77 20.28 6.53
C PRO A 281 3.03 19.05 7.07
N ASP A 282 3.73 18.27 7.91
CA ASP A 282 3.15 17.17 8.66
C ASP A 282 2.40 16.15 7.81
N SER A 283 2.88 15.89 6.60
CA SER A 283 2.24 14.98 5.65
C SER A 283 2.91 13.60 5.55
N ARG A 284 4.05 13.42 6.23
CA ARG A 284 4.78 12.14 6.27
C ARG A 284 4.01 11.05 6.98
N GLN A 285 3.81 9.92 6.29
CA GLN A 285 3.19 8.73 6.86
C GLN A 285 4.18 7.86 7.64
N ARG A 286 3.71 7.25 8.73
CA ARG A 286 4.41 6.15 9.43
C ARG A 286 3.40 5.08 9.81
N ILE A 287 3.71 3.84 9.47
CA ILE A 287 2.78 2.73 9.61
C ILE A 287 3.57 1.51 10.08
N PHE A 288 3.20 0.95 11.23
CA PHE A 288 3.74 -0.29 11.77
C PHE A 288 2.60 -1.24 12.11
N TYR A 289 2.62 -2.40 11.50
CA TYR A 289 1.65 -3.46 11.71
C TYR A 289 2.36 -4.77 11.95
N ALA A 290 1.77 -5.61 12.78
CA ALA A 290 2.25 -6.96 13.04
C ALA A 290 1.10 -7.90 13.32
N GLY A 291 1.33 -9.19 13.12
CA GLY A 291 0.37 -10.20 13.54
C GLY A 291 0.77 -11.61 13.12
N PRO A 292 -0.13 -12.57 13.36
CA PRO A 292 0.12 -13.96 13.01
C PRO A 292 -0.03 -14.18 11.51
N GLY A 293 0.62 -15.24 11.03
CA GLY A 293 0.33 -15.77 9.71
C GLY A 293 0.92 -17.16 9.52
N GLY A 294 0.71 -17.69 8.34
CA GLY A 294 1.31 -18.93 7.94
C GLY A 294 1.37 -19.11 6.44
N ALA A 295 2.07 -20.17 6.05
CA ALA A 295 2.15 -20.67 4.70
C ALA A 295 1.83 -22.15 4.71
N TRP A 296 1.11 -22.61 3.70
CA TRP A 296 0.81 -24.01 3.45
C TRP A 296 1.17 -24.33 2.00
N ARG A 297 2.13 -25.24 1.82
CA ARG A 297 2.40 -25.82 0.50
C ARG A 297 1.41 -26.96 0.26
N LEU A 298 0.54 -26.78 -0.72
CA LEU A 298 -0.47 -27.77 -1.10
C LEU A 298 0.18 -28.92 -1.89
N ASP A 299 1.06 -28.55 -2.81
CA ASP A 299 1.89 -29.45 -3.62
C ASP A 299 3.10 -28.69 -4.19
N ALA A 300 3.83 -29.29 -5.14
CA ALA A 300 5.03 -28.69 -5.72
C ALA A 300 4.78 -27.38 -6.50
N SER A 301 3.55 -27.16 -6.98
CA SER A 301 3.16 -26.03 -7.84
C SER A 301 2.28 -25.02 -7.12
N ASN A 302 1.72 -25.38 -5.97
CA ASN A 302 0.68 -24.63 -5.28
C ASN A 302 1.04 -24.28 -3.84
N MET A 303 0.97 -23.00 -3.50
CA MET A 303 1.17 -22.51 -2.12
C MET A 303 0.11 -21.50 -1.71
N LEU A 304 -0.32 -21.56 -0.46
CA LEU A 304 -1.22 -20.62 0.18
C LEU A 304 -0.53 -19.91 1.32
N PHE A 305 -0.84 -18.63 1.49
CA PHE A 305 -0.41 -17.83 2.64
C PHE A 305 -1.61 -17.09 3.21
N ALA A 306 -1.66 -16.99 4.53
CA ALA A 306 -2.69 -16.24 5.24
C ALA A 306 -2.01 -15.40 6.33
N ASN A 307 -2.34 -14.11 6.36
CA ASN A 307 -1.73 -13.16 7.28
C ASN A 307 -2.81 -12.25 7.86
N LEU A 308 -2.77 -12.02 9.18
CA LEU A 308 -3.56 -11.01 9.87
C LEU A 308 -2.61 -9.93 10.36
N TYR A 309 -2.92 -8.67 10.04
CA TYR A 309 -2.13 -7.52 10.47
C TYR A 309 -2.98 -6.62 11.35
N LEU A 310 -2.49 -6.39 12.57
CA LEU A 310 -3.08 -5.48 13.54
C LEU A 310 -2.21 -4.21 13.64
N PRO A 311 -2.81 -3.02 13.79
CA PRO A 311 -2.06 -1.78 13.90
C PRO A 311 -1.28 -1.74 15.22
N VAL A 312 0.00 -1.42 15.15
CA VAL A 312 0.86 -1.15 16.32
C VAL A 312 1.13 0.35 16.44
N GLU A 313 1.45 1.01 15.31
CA GLU A 313 1.65 2.45 15.24
C GLU A 313 1.17 2.97 13.88
N VAL A 314 0.36 4.02 13.87
CA VAL A 314 -0.11 4.66 12.63
C VAL A 314 -0.12 6.17 12.82
N ARG A 315 0.50 6.89 11.88
CA ARG A 315 0.53 8.37 11.82
C ARG A 315 0.28 8.85 10.40
N ASN A 316 -0.49 9.93 10.26
CA ASN A 316 -0.89 10.52 8.98
C ASN A 316 -1.54 9.53 8.00
N ALA A 317 -2.27 8.56 8.52
CA ALA A 317 -2.93 7.53 7.73
C ALA A 317 -4.18 7.02 8.46
N ALA A 318 -5.07 6.38 7.71
CA ALA A 318 -6.16 5.62 8.30
C ALA A 318 -5.63 4.33 8.93
N SER A 319 -6.23 3.94 10.06
CA SER A 319 -5.81 2.83 10.92
C SER A 319 -6.98 1.86 11.14
N GLY A 320 -6.64 0.61 11.35
CA GLY A 320 -7.56 -0.51 11.54
C GLY A 320 -6.92 -1.80 11.02
N ASN A 321 -7.65 -2.90 10.98
CA ASN A 321 -7.07 -4.22 10.72
C ASN A 321 -7.07 -4.56 9.23
N ASN A 322 -6.16 -5.45 8.81
CA ASN A 322 -6.24 -6.06 7.48
C ASN A 322 -5.88 -7.55 7.50
N VAL A 323 -6.50 -8.30 6.59
CA VAL A 323 -6.26 -9.71 6.34
C VAL A 323 -5.78 -9.86 4.91
N ASN A 324 -4.71 -10.63 4.70
CA ASN A 324 -4.10 -10.86 3.39
C ASN A 324 -4.00 -12.37 3.13
N LEU A 325 -4.72 -12.83 2.12
CA LEU A 325 -4.62 -14.17 1.56
C LEU A 325 -3.83 -14.11 0.26
N GLN A 326 -2.88 -15.02 0.07
CA GLN A 326 -2.08 -15.12 -1.14
C GLN A 326 -2.11 -16.57 -1.62
N TYR A 327 -2.33 -16.75 -2.91
CA TYR A 327 -2.24 -18.04 -3.58
C TYR A 327 -1.24 -17.95 -4.71
N VAL A 328 -0.28 -18.86 -4.74
CA VAL A 328 0.77 -18.98 -5.75
C VAL A 328 0.53 -20.26 -6.53
N HIS A 329 0.48 -20.15 -7.86
CA HIS A 329 0.48 -21.27 -8.79
C HIS A 329 1.63 -21.13 -9.79
N VAL A 330 2.41 -22.20 -9.96
CA VAL A 330 3.53 -22.26 -10.89
C VAL A 330 3.24 -23.32 -11.96
N PHE A 331 3.43 -22.97 -13.24
CA PHE A 331 3.15 -23.84 -14.41
C PHE A 331 4.40 -24.58 -14.92
#